data_AF-A0A0J0YNZ6-F1
#
_entry.id   AF-A0A0J0YNZ6-F1
#
_cell.length_a   1.000
_cell.length_b   1.000
_cell.length_c   1.000
_cell.angle_alpha   90.00
_cell.angle_beta   90.00
_cell.angle_gamma   90.00
#
_symmetry.space_group_name_H-M   'P 1'
#
loop_
_entity.id
_entity.type
_entity.pdbx_description
1 polymer ?
#
loop_
_entity_poly.entity_id
_entity_poly.type
_entity_poly.pdbx_seq_one_letter_code
_entity_poly.pdbx_strand_id
1 'polypeptide(L)' 'VQEKARTAAIDMHQSAQHADITAEHIVTQKEVVRAYELQFKIARRTLTDVLGAYTELASIEQEYVTARNDFRAAALEYLV' A
#
# COMPACT_ATOMS: atom_id res chain seq x y z
N VAL A 1 23.95 -18.66 -9.90
CA VAL A 1 23.70 -18.43 -8.45
C VAL A 1 23.97 -16.98 -8.08
N GLN A 2 25.16 -16.43 -8.37
CA GLN A 2 25.51 -15.06 -8.00
C GLN A 2 24.64 -13.96 -8.65
N GLU A 3 24.27 -14.11 -9.93
CA GLU A 3 23.35 -13.17 -10.59
C GLU A 3 21.93 -13.23 -10.02
N LYS A 4 21.42 -14.43 -9.71
CA LYS A 4 20.09 -14.59 -9.09
C LYS A 4 20.02 -13.97 -7.70
N ALA A 5 21.04 -14.17 -6.88
CA ALA A 5 21.14 -13.53 -5.56
C ALA A 5 21.22 -12.00 -5.68
N ARG A 6 21.89 -11.48 -6.71
CA ARG A 6 21.96 -10.03 -6.95
C ARG A 6 20.60 -9.47 -7.37
N THR A 7 19.86 -10.15 -8.24
CA THR A 7 18.51 -9.75 -8.64
C THR A 7 17.56 -9.79 -7.44
N ALA A 8 17.54 -10.89 -6.69
CA ALA A 8 16.71 -11.04 -5.50
C ALA A 8 16.97 -9.93 -4.46
N ALA A 9 18.23 -9.51 -4.26
CA ALA A 9 18.56 -8.40 -3.37
C ALA A 9 18.00 -7.05 -3.86
N ILE A 10 17.96 -6.82 -5.18
CA ILE A 10 17.36 -5.61 -5.77
C ILE A 10 15.84 -5.65 -5.58
N ASP A 11 15.21 -6.78 -5.86
CA ASP A 11 13.77 -6.96 -5.73
C ASP A 11 13.32 -6.77 -4.27
N MET A 12 14.06 -7.33 -3.31
CA MET A 12 13.85 -7.08 -1.87
C MET A 12 13.91 -5.58 -1.55
N HIS A 13 14.90 -4.85 -2.07
CA HIS A 13 15.01 -3.42 -1.82
C HIS A 13 13.82 -2.64 -2.40
N GLN A 14 13.42 -2.96 -3.63
CA GLN A 14 12.29 -2.30 -4.29
C GLN A 14 10.96 -2.59 -3.57
N SER A 15 10.71 -3.85 -3.21
CA SER A 15 9.51 -4.23 -2.46
C SER A 15 9.45 -3.58 -1.08
N ALA A 16 10.58 -3.44 -0.39
CA ALA A 16 10.65 -2.73 0.89
C ALA A 16 10.30 -1.25 0.73
N GLN A 17 10.91 -0.57 -0.24
CA GLN A 17 10.60 0.84 -0.52
C GLN A 17 9.13 1.04 -0.91
N HIS A 18 8.57 0.13 -1.71
CA HIS A 18 7.17 0.20 -2.10
C HIS A 18 6.24 0.00 -0.90
N ALA A 19 6.57 -0.93 0.01
CA ALA A 19 5.84 -1.11 1.25
C ALA A 19 5.90 0.13 2.17
N ASP A 20 7.04 0.80 2.25
CA ASP A 20 7.19 2.02 3.05
C ASP A 20 6.33 3.17 2.49
N ILE A 21 6.39 3.41 1.17
CA ILE A 21 5.58 4.43 0.50
C ILE A 21 4.09 4.17 0.67
N THR A 22 3.65 2.91 0.45
CA THR A 22 2.25 2.54 0.61
C THR A 22 1.79 2.66 2.07
N ALA A 23 2.66 2.40 3.05
CA ALA A 23 2.35 2.63 4.46
C ALA A 23 2.11 4.12 4.76
N GLU A 24 2.93 5.03 4.23
CA GLU A 24 2.71 6.49 4.35
C GLU A 24 1.42 6.94 3.65
N HIS A 25 1.12 6.38 2.47
CA HIS A 25 -0.13 6.62 1.76
C HIS A 25 -1.35 6.16 2.56
N ILE A 26 -1.31 5.00 3.24
CA ILE A 26 -2.41 4.52 4.10
C ILE A 26 -2.71 5.52 5.20
N VAL A 27 -1.69 6.09 5.84
CA VAL A 27 -1.87 7.09 6.91
C VAL A 27 -2.56 8.33 6.36
N THR A 28 -2.06 8.87 5.25
CA THR A 28 -2.65 10.05 4.60
C THR A 28 -4.08 9.79 4.14
N GLN A 29 -4.34 8.63 3.52
CA GLN A 29 -5.67 8.29 3.01
C GLN A 29 -6.70 8.11 4.15
N LYS A 30 -6.28 7.64 5.32
CA LYS A 30 -7.16 7.61 6.51
C LYS A 30 -7.62 9.01 6.92
N GLU A 31 -6.78 10.03 6.75
CA GLU A 31 -7.18 11.42 7.00
C GLU A 31 -8.18 11.93 5.95
N VAL A 32 -8.00 11.54 4.68
CA VAL A 32 -8.94 11.86 3.59
C VAL A 32 -10.32 11.25 3.86
N VAL A 33 -10.36 9.95 4.21
CA VAL A 33 -11.59 9.25 4.59
C VAL A 33 -12.30 10.00 5.72
N ARG A 34 -11.57 10.34 6.80
CA ARG A 34 -12.11 11.09 7.93
C ARG A 34 -12.66 12.46 7.52
N ALA A 35 -11.96 13.19 6.65
CA ALA A 35 -12.42 14.49 6.16
C ALA A 35 -13.72 14.35 5.36
N TYR A 36 -13.85 13.29 4.56
CA TYR A 36 -15.05 13.02 3.76
C TYR A 36 -16.24 12.66 4.65
N GLU A 37 -16.03 11.85 5.69
CA GLU A 37 -17.07 11.54 6.68
C GLU A 37 -17.61 12.80 7.38
N LEU A 38 -16.72 13.74 7.75
CA LEU A 38 -17.13 15.00 8.36
C LEU A 38 -17.94 15.87 7.40
N GLN A 39 -17.54 15.95 6.13
CA GLN A 39 -18.26 16.69 5.10
C GLN A 39 -19.60 16.06 4.75
N PHE A 40 -19.69 14.72 4.79
CA PHE A 40 -20.95 14.00 4.59
C PHE A 40 -21.97 14.33 5.68
N LYS A 41 -21.55 14.40 6.95
CA LYS A 41 -22.43 14.75 8.08
C LYS A 41 -23.09 16.13 7.95
N ILE A 42 -22.47 17.05 7.20
CA ILE A 42 -22.99 18.39 6.92
C ILE A 42 -23.51 18.53 5.47
N ALA A 43 -23.80 17.42 4.80
CA ALA A 43 -24.32 17.34 3.44
C ALA A 43 -23.47 18.06 2.37
N ARG A 44 -22.16 18.24 2.61
CA ARG A 44 -21.21 18.80 1.63
C ARG A 44 -20.55 17.75 0.73
N ARG A 45 -20.74 16.46 1.05
CA ARG A 45 -20.29 15.29 0.28
C ARG A 45 -21.41 14.28 0.23
N THR A 46 -21.40 13.42 -0.79
CA THR A 46 -22.35 12.32 -0.94
C THR A 46 -21.85 11.06 -0.23
N LEU A 47 -22.74 10.09 0.00
CA LEU A 47 -22.34 8.77 0.50
C LEU A 47 -21.37 8.07 -0.49
N THR A 48 -21.58 8.26 -1.79
CA THR A 48 -20.71 7.72 -2.84
C THR A 48 -19.29 8.26 -2.73
N ASP A 49 -19.10 9.54 -2.39
CA ASP A 49 -17.76 10.09 -2.14
C ASP A 49 -17.05 9.37 -0.99
N VAL A 50 -17.77 9.16 0.11
CA VAL A 50 -17.23 8.46 1.30
C VAL A 50 -16.84 7.02 0.95
N LEU A 51 -17.73 6.30 0.25
CA LEU A 51 -17.47 4.93 -0.19
C LEU A 51 -16.30 4.85 -1.19
N GLY A 52 -16.16 5.86 -2.06
CA GLY A 52 -15.03 6.00 -2.96
C GLY A 52 -13.71 6.11 -2.19
N ALA A 53 -13.64 6.99 -1.18
CA ALA A 53 -12.45 7.15 -0.35
C ALA A 53 -12.07 5.87 0.42
N TYR A 54 -13.06 5.12 0.90
CA TYR A 54 -12.84 3.81 1.53
C TYR A 54 -12.33 2.76 0.54
N THR A 55 -12.86 2.75 -0.68
CA THR A 55 -12.42 1.83 -1.74
C THR A 55 -10.96 2.10 -2.12
N GLU A 56 -10.59 3.37 -2.22
CA GLU A 56 -9.21 3.79 -2.45
C GLU A 56 -8.29 3.37 -1.29
N LEU A 57 -8.70 3.60 -0.03
CA LEU A 57 -7.94 3.14 1.14
C LEU A 57 -7.71 1.62 1.10
N ALA A 58 -8.75 0.84 0.82
CA ALA A 58 -8.66 -0.62 0.73
C ALA A 58 -7.71 -1.07 -0.39
N SER A 59 -7.67 -0.33 -1.50
CA SER A 59 -6.77 -0.62 -2.62
C SER A 59 -5.31 -0.40 -2.23
N ILE A 60 -5.01 0.71 -1.54
CA ILE A 60 -3.65 1.00 -1.03
C ILE A 60 -3.23 -0.03 0.04
N GLU A 61 -4.14 -0.43 0.92
CA GLU A 61 -3.87 -1.49 1.91
C GLU A 61 -3.56 -2.83 1.24
N GLN A 62 -4.25 -3.16 0.13
CA GLN A 62 -3.96 -4.35 -0.66
C GLN A 62 -2.59 -4.27 -1.37
N GLU A 63 -2.21 -3.11 -1.88
CA GLU A 63 -0.88 -2.87 -2.48
C GLU A 63 0.24 -3.06 -1.45
N TYR A 64 0.07 -2.52 -0.24
CA TYR A 64 1.02 -2.72 0.86
C TYR A 64 1.24 -4.20 1.19
N VAL A 65 0.15 -4.97 1.31
CA VAL A 65 0.22 -6.42 1.57
C VAL A 65 0.92 -7.15 0.43
N THR A 66 0.67 -6.74 -0.81
CA THR A 66 1.30 -7.31 -2.00
C THR A 66 2.80 -7.06 -1.99
N ALA A 67 3.24 -5.81 -1.79
CA ALA A 67 4.65 -5.45 -1.70
C ALA A 67 5.39 -6.23 -0.61
N ARG A 68 4.74 -6.46 0.54
CA ARG A 68 5.32 -7.26 1.62
C ARG A 68 5.42 -8.75 1.29
N ASN A 69 4.52 -9.28 0.47
CA ASN A 69 4.60 -10.64 -0.03
C ASN A 69 5.68 -10.79 -1.10
N ASP A 70 5.83 -9.81 -1.99
CA ASP A 70 6.89 -9.78 -3.00
C ASP A 70 8.28 -9.76 -2.34
N PHE A 71 8.45 -8.96 -1.27
CA PHE A 71 9.66 -8.97 -0.46
C PHE A 71 9.98 -10.37 0.08
N ARG A 72 8.96 -11.08 0.60
CA ARG A 72 9.15 -12.44 1.15
C ARG A 72 9.52 -13.43 0.05
N ALA A 73 8.92 -13.32 -1.12
CA ALA A 73 9.25 -14.17 -2.27
C ALA A 73 10.72 -13.94 -2.70
N ALA A 74 11.14 -12.67 -2.86
CA ALA A 74 12.51 -12.33 -3.20
C ALA A 74 13.52 -12.79 -2.13
N ALA A 75 13.17 -12.67 -0.85
CA ALA A 75 14.00 -13.17 0.24
C ALA A 75 14.18 -14.70 0.20
N LEU A 76 13.14 -15.45 -0.17
CA LEU A 76 13.25 -16.89 -0.37
C LEU A 76 14.17 -17.23 -1.54
N GLU A 77 14.07 -16.49 -2.66
CA GLU A 77 14.95 -16.68 -3.82
C GLU A 77 16.41 -16.33 -3.53
N TYR A 78 16.67 -15.35 -2.66
CA TYR A 78 18.02 -15.00 -2.23
C TYR A 78 18.71 -16.13 -1.44
N LEU A 79 17.93 -16.92 -0.71
CA LEU A 79 18.43 -17.99 0.17
C LEU A 79 18.72 -19.32 -0.55
N VAL A 80 18.36 -19.44 -1.84
CA VAL A 80 18.48 -20.66 -2.66
C VAL A 80 19.64 -20.55 -3.66
#